data_AF-A0A1M6FH01-F1
#
_entry.id   AF-A0A1M6FH01-F1
#
_cell.length_a   1.000
_cell.length_b   1.000
_cell.length_c   1.000
_cell.angle_alpha   90.00
_cell.angle_beta   90.00
_cell.angle_gamma   90.00
#
_symmetry.space_group_name_H-M   'P 1'
#
loop_
_entity.id
_entity.type
_entity.pdbx_description
1 polymer ?
#
loop_
_entity_poly.entity_id
_entity_poly.type
_entity_poly.pdbx_seq_one_letter_code
_entity_poly.pdbx_strand_id
1 'polypeptide(L)' 'MAKLILSFSELAGMYFPGCSTPKNAVRSLQRSIKRCTNLTIALSETGYLPYNHRWLTPKQFGLILENLGDPYPE' A
#
# COMPACT_ATOMS: atom_id res chain seq x y z
N MET A 1 -9.41 -15.48 10.66
CA MET A 1 -8.34 -14.73 9.97
C MET A 1 -8.06 -13.47 10.75
N ALA A 2 -6.85 -13.33 11.31
CA ALA A 2 -6.47 -12.15 12.08
C ALA A 2 -6.61 -10.91 11.20
N LYS A 3 -7.29 -9.89 11.71
CA LYS A 3 -7.38 -8.57 11.08
C LYS A 3 -5.97 -7.98 11.13
N LEU A 4 -5.15 -8.24 10.11
CA LEU A 4 -3.83 -7.63 9.97
C LEU A 4 -4.05 -6.14 9.73
N ILE A 5 -4.04 -5.36 10.81
CA ILE A 5 -3.90 -3.91 10.75
C ILE A 5 -2.43 -3.67 10.46
N LEU A 6 -2.05 -3.77 9.18
CA LEU A 6 -0.73 -3.38 8.72
C LEU A 6 -0.72 -1.86 8.55
N SER A 7 0.28 -1.21 9.11
CA SER A 7 0.53 0.19 8.79
C SER A 7 0.95 0.32 7.33
N PHE A 8 0.64 1.46 6.72
CA PHE A 8 1.07 1.73 5.34
C PHE A 8 2.61 1.65 5.19
N SER A 9 3.34 2.04 6.25
CA SER A 9 4.80 1.99 6.26
C SER A 9 5.35 0.56 6.30
N GLU A 10 4.71 -0.35 7.03
CA GLU A 10 5.11 -1.76 7.06
C GLU A 10 4.88 -2.39 5.69
N LEU A 11 3.70 -2.20 5.11
CA LEU A 11 3.39 -2.69 3.76
C LEU A 11 4.38 -2.15 2.73
N ALA A 12 4.71 -0.86 2.80
CA ALA A 12 5.69 -0.26 1.92
C ALA A 12 7.08 -0.88 2.09
N GLY A 13 7.49 -1.18 3.32
CA GLY A 13 8.74 -1.89 3.60
C GLY A 13 8.77 -3.30 2.99
N MET A 14 7.63 -3.99 2.95
CA MET A 14 7.50 -5.30 2.31
C MET A 14 7.67 -5.23 0.80
N TYR A 15 7.03 -4.26 0.12
CA TYR A 15 7.19 -4.09 -1.33
C TYR A 15 8.57 -3.56 -1.75
N PHE A 16 9.23 -2.80 -0.87
CA PHE A 16 10.50 -2.13 -1.18
C PHE A 16 11.56 -2.38 -0.10
N PRO A 17 11.98 -3.64 0.12
CA PRO A 17 12.92 -3.99 1.19
C PRO A 17 14.30 -3.36 0.98
N GLY A 18 14.66 -3.01 -0.26
CA GLY A 18 15.92 -2.33 -0.60
C GLY A 18 15.95 -0.82 -0.29
N CYS A 19 14.86 -0.22 0.19
CA CYS A 19 14.85 1.20 0.53
C CYS A 19 15.60 1.47 1.84
N SER A 20 16.60 2.35 1.82
CA SER A 20 17.43 2.68 2.99
C SER A 20 16.67 3.31 4.16
N THR A 21 15.45 3.83 3.93
CA THR A 21 14.59 4.39 4.98
C THR A 21 13.12 4.03 4.76
N PRO A 22 12.32 3.91 5.84
CA PRO A 22 10.87 3.67 5.73
C PRO A 22 10.15 4.74 4.91
N LYS A 23 10.59 6.00 5.00
CA LYS A 23 10.02 7.12 4.24
C LYS A 23 10.22 6.95 2.73
N ASN A 24 11.35 6.40 2.30
CA ASN A 24 11.60 6.11 0.89
C ASN A 24 10.72 4.95 0.41
N ALA A 25 10.55 3.91 1.21
CA ALA A 25 9.64 2.80 0.90
C ALA A 25 8.21 3.31 0.71
N VAL A 26 7.70 4.13 1.64
CA VAL A 26 6.37 4.76 1.56
C VAL A 26 6.20 5.58 0.29
N ARG A 27 7.19 6.40 -0.07
CA ARG A 27 7.17 7.19 -1.31
C ARG A 27 7.16 6.31 -2.56
N SER A 28 7.92 5.21 -2.54
CA SER A 28 7.92 4.23 -3.64
C SER A 28 6.55 3.57 -3.79
N LEU A 29 5.92 3.15 -2.69
CA LEU A 29 4.58 2.57 -2.73
C LEU A 29 3.53 3.56 -3.22
N GLN A 30 3.56 4.81 -2.75
CA GLN A 30 2.67 5.87 -3.24
C GLN A 30 2.85 6.11 -4.74
N ARG A 31 4.08 6.06 -5.26
CA ARG A 31 4.35 6.19 -6.70
C ARG A 31 3.80 5.00 -7.48
N SER A 32 3.95 3.78 -6.98
CA SER A 32 3.36 2.59 -7.61
C SER A 32 1.84 2.69 -7.66
N ILE A 33 1.20 3.07 -6.55
CA ILE A 33 -0.25 3.32 -6.51
C ILE A 33 -0.64 4.36 -7.55
N LYS A 34 0.05 5.50 -7.60
CA LYS A 34 -0.25 6.59 -8.54
C LYS A 34 -0.05 6.19 -10.01
N ARG A 35 0.85 5.25 -10.31
CA ARG A 35 1.04 4.71 -11.68
C ARG A 35 -0.12 3.79 -12.09
N CYS A 36 -0.81 3.18 -11.15
CA CYS A 36 -1.98 2.35 -11.38
C CYS A 36 -3.27 3.18 -11.24
N THR A 37 -3.76 3.71 -12.37
CA THR A 37 -4.96 4.58 -12.38
C THR A 37 -6.19 3.88 -11.79
N ASN A 38 -6.41 2.60 -12.12
CA ASN A 38 -7.52 1.81 -11.58
C ASN A 38 -7.43 1.65 -10.06
N LEU A 39 -6.24 1.34 -9.55
CA LEU A 39 -5.99 1.23 -8.11
C LEU A 39 -6.21 2.57 -7.40
N THR A 40 -5.74 3.67 -7.99
CA THR A 40 -5.92 5.01 -7.42
C THR A 40 -7.40 5.36 -7.31
N ILE A 41 -8.21 5.08 -8.35
CA ILE A 41 -9.66 5.32 -8.33
C ILE A 41 -10.33 4.45 -7.26
N ALA A 42 -10.08 3.14 -7.27
CA ALA A 42 -10.67 2.21 -6.31
C ALA A 42 -10.31 2.57 -4.87
N LEU A 43 -9.07 2.97 -4.60
CA LEU A 43 -8.66 3.46 -3.29
C LEU A 43 -9.38 4.76 -2.92
N SER A 44 -9.52 5.71 -3.85
CA SER A 44 -10.22 6.97 -3.60
C SER A 44 -11.67 6.76 -3.17
N GLU A 45 -12.37 5.78 -3.76
CA GLU A 45 -13.74 5.40 -3.38
C GLU A 45 -13.85 4.83 -1.95
N THR A 46 -12.75 4.30 -1.41
CA THR A 46 -12.68 3.86 0.00
C THR A 46 -12.39 5.00 0.98
N GLY A 47 -12.23 6.24 0.50
CA GLY A 47 -11.78 7.38 1.31
C GLY A 47 -10.26 7.46 1.47
N TYR A 48 -9.48 6.79 0.63
CA TYR A 48 -8.03 6.85 0.69
C TYR A 48 -7.50 8.24 0.24
N LEU A 49 -6.95 9.01 1.18
CA LEU A 49 -6.10 10.18 1.00
C LEU A 49 -4.57 9.89 1.00
N PRO A 50 -3.81 10.23 -0.06
CA PRO A 50 -2.41 9.82 -0.24
C PRO A 50 -1.40 10.24 0.85
N TYR A 51 -1.73 11.17 1.74
CA TYR A 51 -0.79 11.73 2.73
C TYR A 51 -1.16 11.46 4.20
N ASN A 52 -2.27 10.77 4.49
CA ASN A 52 -2.79 10.71 5.87
C ASN A 52 -3.09 9.29 6.40
N HIS A 53 -2.61 8.24 5.72
CA HIS A 53 -2.86 6.87 6.17
C HIS A 53 -1.72 6.31 6.97
N ARG A 54 -1.87 6.38 8.30
CA ARG A 54 -1.09 5.55 9.20
C ARG A 54 -1.47 4.08 9.05
N TRP A 55 -2.76 3.80 8.85
CA TRP A 55 -3.34 2.47 8.83
C TRP A 55 -4.17 2.25 7.58
N LEU A 56 -4.05 1.07 6.98
CA LEU A 56 -4.90 0.65 5.88
C LEU A 56 -6.11 -0.11 6.41
N THR A 57 -7.28 0.14 5.81
CA THR A 57 -8.42 -0.76 6.02
C THR A 57 -8.20 -2.08 5.29
N PRO A 58 -8.83 -3.19 5.73
CA PRO A 58 -8.72 -4.47 5.01
C PRO A 58 -9.10 -4.38 3.53
N LYS A 59 -10.07 -3.52 3.18
CA LYS A 59 -10.47 -3.27 1.79
C LYS A 59 -9.37 -2.58 1.00
N GLN A 60 -8.72 -1.55 1.57
CA GLN A 60 -7.60 -0.85 0.92
C GLN A 60 -6.38 -1.77 0.76
N PHE A 61 -6.10 -2.59 1.77
CA PHE A 61 -5.02 -3.57 1.71
C PHE A 61 -5.25 -4.59 0.58
N GLY A 62 -6.45 -5.15 0.50
CA GLY A 62 -6.83 -6.07 -0.58
C GLY A 62 -6.66 -5.46 -1.97
N LEU A 63 -7.17 -4.23 -2.17
CA LEU A 63 -7.01 -3.52 -3.45
C LEU A 63 -5.54 -3.35 -3.84
N ILE A 64 -4.66 -3.02 -2.89
CA ILE A 64 -3.22 -2.87 -3.15
C ILE A 64 -2.61 -4.20 -3.58
N LEU A 65 -2.89 -5.31 -2.89
CA LEU A 65 -2.39 -6.64 -3.27
C LEU A 65 -2.93 -7.10 -4.63
N GLU A 66 -4.22 -6.91 -4.89
CA GLU A 66 -4.84 -7.30 -6.15
C GLU A 66 -4.23 -6.57 -7.37
N ASN A 67 -3.78 -5.33 -7.19
CA ASN A 67 -3.27 -4.50 -8.27
C ASN A 67 -1.75 -4.48 -8.38
N LEU A 68 -1.02 -4.58 -7.26
CA LEU A 68 0.45 -4.55 -7.23
C LEU A 68 1.08 -5.95 -7.06
N GLY A 69 0.28 -6.97 -6.78
CA GLY A 69 0.73 -8.33 -6.49
C GLY A 69 1.11 -8.54 -5.02
N ASP A 70 1.29 -9.79 -4.59
CA ASP A 70 1.80 -10.06 -3.25
C ASP A 70 3.28 -9.61 -3.15
N PRO A 71 3.67 -8.78 -2.16
CA PRO A 71 5.07 -8.43 -1.94
C PRO A 71 5.95 -9.63 -1.54
N TYR A 72 5.35 -10.73 -1.09
CA TYR A 72 6.01 -12.02 -0.86
C TYR A 72 5.32 -13.11 -1.70
N PRO A 73 5.63 -13.22 -3.00
CA PRO A 73 5.22 -14.39 -3.74
C PRO A 73 6.03 -15.60 -3.19
N GLU A 74 5.35 -16.56 -2.56
CA GLU A 74 5.92 -17.89 -2.26
C GLU A 74 6.36 -18.62 -3.53
#